data_AF-A0A8T5UYW1-F1
#
_entry.id   AF-A0A8T5UYW1-F1
#
_cell.length_a   1.000
_cell.length_b   1.000
_cell.length_c   1.000
_cell.angle_alpha   90.00
_cell.angle_beta   90.00
_cell.angle_gamma   90.00
#
_symmetry.space_group_name_H-M   'P 1'
#
loop_
_entity.id
_entity.type
_entity.pdbx_description
1 polymer ?
#
loop_
_entity_poly.entity_id
_entity_poly.type
_entity_poly.pdbx_seq_one_letter_code
_entity_poly.pdbx_strand_id
1 'polypeptide(L)'
;MGYLICGKCMSYYKLQSDESAKNFVDDCDCGSELRYVENLDFVDPNWKQVSIRKKSTRREILRNKMQSAFSVRKIDLKNHLVQFFQNKFGKRIYNAQNWDRIHKTHYGTETSFINSIKNELNFHNIRWTLVIPVSMAITIILTITQGILTLLIFILLAAVGYLFKDQMIGTKNAIVTGVISFFLGSLFTGSFLYLIPLTLLGAINGAICGWIGGYIKTRI
;
A
#
# COMPACT_ATOMS: atom_id res chain seq x y z
N MET A 1 -15.76 -21.03 -33.62
CA MET A 1 -16.59 -21.23 -32.42
C MET A 1 -16.39 -22.66 -32.01
N GLY A 2 -16.05 -22.97 -30.76
CA GLY A 2 -15.78 -24.34 -30.34
C GLY A 2 -16.73 -24.79 -29.24
N TYR A 3 -16.69 -26.08 -28.93
CA TYR A 3 -17.58 -26.72 -27.97
C TYR A 3 -16.79 -27.61 -27.02
N LEU A 4 -17.24 -27.67 -25.77
CA LEU A 4 -16.80 -28.62 -24.77
C LEU A 4 -17.85 -29.71 -24.64
N ILE A 5 -17.46 -30.96 -24.82
CA ILE A 5 -18.37 -32.11 -24.79
C ILE A 5 -18.00 -33.09 -23.70
N CYS A 6 -19.01 -33.66 -23.07
CA CYS A 6 -18.90 -34.77 -22.14
C CYS A 6 -19.58 -36.00 -22.74
N GLY A 7 -18.79 -37.01 -23.12
CA GLY A 7 -19.34 -38.22 -23.76
C GLY A 7 -20.18 -39.08 -22.81
N LYS A 8 -19.91 -39.03 -21.49
CA LYS A 8 -20.63 -39.82 -20.49
C LYS A 8 -21.99 -39.21 -20.13
N CYS A 9 -22.03 -37.89 -19.99
CA CYS A 9 -23.24 -37.14 -19.65
C CYS A 9 -24.07 -36.78 -20.91
N MET A 10 -23.57 -37.06 -22.11
CA MET A 10 -24.15 -36.61 -23.39
C MET A 10 -24.51 -35.13 -23.36
N SER A 11 -23.58 -34.31 -22.86
CA SER A 11 -23.81 -32.90 -22.63
C SER A 11 -22.75 -32.05 -23.30
N TYR A 12 -23.14 -30.89 -23.81
CA TYR A 12 -22.22 -29.96 -24.46
C TYR A 12 -22.35 -28.54 -23.93
N TYR A 13 -21.27 -27.78 -24.08
CA TYR A 13 -21.24 -26.35 -23.83
C TYR A 13 -20.63 -25.64 -25.03
N LYS A 14 -21.34 -24.63 -25.53
CA LYS A 14 -20.88 -23.78 -26.63
C LYS A 14 -20.05 -22.64 -26.06
N LEU A 15 -18.78 -22.55 -26.47
CA LEU A 15 -17.90 -21.45 -26.07
C LEU A 15 -18.33 -20.15 -26.77
N GLN A 16 -18.31 -19.05 -26.02
CA GLN A 16 -18.46 -17.72 -26.60
C GLN A 16 -17.20 -17.32 -27.38
N SER A 17 -17.32 -16.32 -28.26
CA SER A 17 -16.24 -15.91 -29.18
C SER A 17 -14.96 -15.43 -28.47
N ASP A 18 -15.07 -15.00 -27.21
CA ASP A 18 -14.00 -14.52 -26.33
C ASP A 18 -13.55 -15.56 -25.28
N GLU A 19 -14.17 -16.75 -25.27
CA GLU A 19 -13.88 -17.80 -24.29
C GLU A 19 -12.93 -18.86 -24.86
N SER A 20 -11.87 -19.16 -24.11
CA SER A 20 -10.97 -20.26 -24.41
C SER A 20 -11.38 -21.52 -23.64
N ALA A 21 -11.34 -22.69 -24.29
CA ALA A 21 -11.56 -23.98 -23.66
C ALA A 21 -10.67 -24.22 -22.42
N LYS A 22 -9.46 -23.64 -22.42
CA LYS A 22 -8.48 -23.70 -21.32
C LYS A 22 -8.93 -22.99 -20.03
N ASN A 23 -9.96 -22.14 -20.11
CA ASN A 23 -10.49 -21.43 -18.96
C ASN A 23 -11.51 -22.25 -18.17
N PHE A 24 -11.85 -23.46 -18.62
CA PHE A 24 -12.81 -24.36 -17.99
C PHE A 24 -12.09 -25.46 -17.22
N VAL A 25 -12.83 -26.15 -16.35
CA VAL A 25 -12.32 -27.34 -15.65
C VAL A 25 -12.15 -28.48 -16.66
N ASP A 26 -11.12 -29.30 -16.49
CA ASP A 26 -10.79 -30.38 -17.41
C ASP A 26 -11.79 -31.56 -17.29
N ASP A 27 -12.50 -31.63 -16.17
CA ASP A 27 -13.49 -32.66 -15.84
C ASP A 27 -14.92 -32.12 -15.77
N CYS A 28 -15.87 -32.95 -16.19
CA CYS A 28 -17.30 -32.74 -15.99
C CYS A 28 -17.72 -33.14 -14.58
N ASP A 29 -18.88 -32.68 -14.10
CA ASP A 29 -19.42 -33.05 -12.78
C ASP A 29 -19.66 -34.57 -12.63
N CYS A 30 -19.81 -35.31 -13.74
CA CYS A 30 -19.87 -36.77 -13.75
C CYS A 30 -18.51 -37.49 -13.65
N GLY A 31 -17.42 -36.73 -13.46
CA GLY A 31 -16.04 -37.20 -13.26
C GLY A 31 -15.35 -37.67 -14.55
N SER A 32 -15.91 -37.38 -15.73
CA SER A 32 -15.29 -37.69 -17.01
C SER A 32 -14.69 -36.44 -17.65
N GLU A 33 -13.57 -36.62 -18.36
CA GLU A 33 -12.84 -35.55 -19.04
C GLU A 33 -13.69 -34.87 -20.14
N LEU A 34 -13.62 -33.54 -20.18
CA LEU A 34 -14.25 -32.71 -21.19
C LEU A 34 -13.36 -32.58 -22.42
N ARG A 35 -13.92 -32.87 -23.60
CA ARG A 35 -13.20 -32.78 -24.87
C ARG A 35 -13.60 -31.53 -25.62
N TYR A 36 -12.62 -30.83 -26.19
CA TYR A 36 -12.86 -29.71 -27.10
C TYR A 36 -13.08 -30.23 -28.52
N VAL A 37 -14.13 -29.72 -29.17
CA VAL A 37 -14.44 -29.99 -30.59
C VAL A 37 -14.78 -28.68 -31.29
N GLU A 38 -14.32 -28.52 -32.54
CA GLU A 38 -14.55 -27.29 -33.30
C GLU A 38 -15.96 -27.24 -33.89
N ASN A 39 -16.47 -28.38 -34.38
CA ASN A 39 -17.82 -28.51 -34.89
C ASN A 39 -18.52 -29.72 -34.27
N LEU A 40 -19.79 -29.55 -33.88
CA LEU A 40 -20.69 -30.65 -33.53
C LEU A 40 -21.43 -31.08 -34.80
N ASP A 41 -20.72 -31.71 -35.74
CA ASP A 41 -21.33 -32.13 -37.02
C ASP A 41 -22.13 -33.44 -36.91
N PHE A 42 -22.31 -33.95 -35.70
CA PHE A 42 -23.01 -35.22 -35.41
C PHE A 42 -23.81 -35.10 -34.12
N VAL A 43 -24.84 -34.24 -34.08
CA VAL A 43 -25.71 -34.11 -32.91
C VAL A 43 -26.74 -35.25 -32.94
N ASP A 44 -26.41 -36.34 -32.26
CA ASP A 44 -27.42 -37.25 -31.73
C ASP A 44 -28.43 -36.39 -30.91
N PRO A 45 -29.74 -36.48 -31.17
CA PRO A 45 -30.75 -35.59 -30.57
C PRO A 45 -30.80 -35.63 -29.04
N ASN A 46 -30.13 -36.59 -28.42
CA ASN A 46 -30.07 -36.75 -26.96
C ASN A 46 -29.06 -35.83 -26.26
N TRP A 47 -28.27 -35.06 -27.01
CA TRP A 47 -27.27 -34.16 -26.42
C TRP A 47 -27.89 -32.90 -25.80
N LYS A 48 -27.53 -32.59 -24.54
CA LYS A 48 -28.08 -31.46 -23.80
C LYS A 48 -27.07 -30.36 -23.56
N GLN A 49 -27.47 -29.10 -23.77
CA GLN A 49 -26.63 -27.96 -23.43
C GLN A 49 -26.59 -27.76 -21.91
N VAL A 50 -25.40 -27.69 -21.33
CA VAL A 50 -25.19 -27.50 -19.88
C VAL A 50 -24.15 -26.41 -19.64
N SER A 51 -24.24 -25.71 -18.50
CA SER A 51 -23.20 -24.79 -18.08
C SER A 51 -22.03 -25.56 -17.47
N ILE A 52 -20.81 -25.36 -17.99
CA ILE A 52 -19.59 -25.95 -17.42
C ILE A 52 -18.93 -24.93 -16.50
N ARG A 53 -18.44 -25.40 -15.35
CA ARG A 53 -17.76 -24.56 -14.37
C ARG A 53 -16.45 -24.01 -14.95
N LYS A 54 -16.24 -22.70 -14.82
CA LYS A 54 -14.98 -22.04 -15.16
C LYS A 54 -13.92 -22.34 -14.09
N LYS A 55 -12.67 -22.52 -14.51
CA LYS A 55 -11.52 -22.67 -13.64
C LYS A 55 -11.29 -21.34 -12.91
N SER A 56 -11.26 -21.35 -11.58
CA SER A 56 -10.96 -20.15 -10.81
C SER A 56 -9.56 -19.64 -11.20
N THR A 57 -9.46 -18.40 -11.65
CA THR A 57 -8.16 -17.86 -12.08
C THR A 57 -7.25 -17.72 -10.87
N ARG A 58 -5.93 -17.91 -11.06
CA ARG A 58 -4.92 -17.70 -9.99
C ARG A 58 -5.08 -16.35 -9.28
N ARG A 59 -5.53 -15.32 -10.01
CA ARG A 59 -5.85 -13.98 -9.52
C ARG A 59 -7.04 -13.94 -8.56
N GLU A 60 -8.04 -14.79 -8.76
CA GLU A 60 -9.23 -14.89 -7.92
C GLU A 60 -8.96 -15.69 -6.64
N ILE A 61 -8.19 -16.77 -6.74
CA ILE A 61 -7.66 -17.51 -5.58
C ILE A 61 -6.81 -16.57 -4.70
N LEU A 62 -5.93 -15.76 -5.31
CA LEU A 62 -5.10 -14.81 -4.58
C LEU A 62 -5.94 -13.73 -3.89
N ARG A 63 -6.99 -13.23 -4.56
CA ARG A 63 -7.92 -12.23 -4.02
C ARG A 63 -8.70 -12.76 -2.81
N ASN A 64 -9.19 -13.99 -2.88
CA ASN A 64 -9.92 -14.64 -1.79
C ASN A 64 -8.98 -14.95 -0.60
N LYS A 65 -7.73 -15.32 -0.87
CA LYS A 65 -6.71 -15.53 0.17
C LYS A 65 -6.27 -14.20 0.83
N MET A 66 -6.25 -13.13 0.05
CA MET A 66 -5.94 -11.79 0.54
C MET A 66 -7.11 -11.25 1.39
N GLN A 67 -8.36 -11.38 0.95
CA GLN A 67 -9.54 -10.96 1.73
C GLN A 67 -9.70 -11.74 3.05
N SER A 68 -9.42 -13.05 3.07
CA SER A 68 -9.44 -13.84 4.30
C SER A 68 -8.28 -13.52 5.26
N ALA A 69 -7.09 -13.20 4.75
CA ALA A 69 -5.99 -12.71 5.57
C ALA A 69 -6.26 -11.31 6.14
N PHE A 70 -6.94 -10.45 5.37
CA PHE A 70 -7.30 -9.10 5.81
C PHE A 70 -8.47 -9.10 6.81
N SER A 71 -9.41 -10.05 6.77
CA SER A 71 -10.51 -10.11 7.75
C SER A 71 -10.05 -10.57 9.13
N VAL A 72 -9.09 -11.50 9.22
CA VAL A 72 -8.56 -11.98 10.51
C VAL A 72 -7.53 -11.03 11.12
N ARG A 73 -6.77 -10.27 10.31
CA ARG A 73 -5.67 -9.41 10.79
C ARG A 73 -6.05 -7.94 11.04
N LYS A 74 -7.23 -7.47 10.61
CA LYS A 74 -7.66 -6.05 10.74
C LYS A 74 -8.01 -5.64 12.17
N ILE A 75 -8.39 -6.60 13.02
CA ILE A 75 -8.95 -6.29 14.34
C ILE A 75 -7.83 -6.01 15.35
N ASP A 76 -6.74 -6.76 15.30
CA ASP A 76 -5.70 -6.67 16.33
C ASP A 76 -4.63 -5.59 16.04
N LEU A 77 -4.26 -5.42 14.76
CA LEU A 77 -3.25 -4.43 14.37
C LEU A 77 -3.75 -2.99 14.54
N LYS A 78 -5.05 -2.75 14.31
CA LYS A 78 -5.68 -1.46 14.58
C LYS A 78 -5.70 -1.17 16.08
N ASN A 79 -6.06 -2.14 16.92
CA ASN A 79 -6.10 -1.95 18.37
C ASN A 79 -4.70 -1.76 18.95
N HIS A 80 -3.69 -2.48 18.44
CA HIS A 80 -2.31 -2.35 18.91
C HIS A 80 -1.65 -1.04 18.45
N LEU A 81 -1.94 -0.57 17.23
CA LEU A 81 -1.48 0.75 16.75
C LEU A 81 -2.22 1.89 17.44
N VAL A 82 -3.53 1.77 17.64
CA VAL A 82 -4.35 2.77 18.34
C VAL A 82 -3.96 2.84 19.81
N GLN A 83 -3.73 1.72 20.51
CA GLN A 83 -3.21 1.72 21.87
C GLN A 83 -1.80 2.30 21.95
N PHE A 84 -0.92 2.00 20.99
CA PHE A 84 0.43 2.57 20.95
C PHE A 84 0.40 4.09 20.73
N PHE A 85 -0.44 4.57 19.80
CA PHE A 85 -0.64 6.00 19.57
C PHE A 85 -1.34 6.69 20.75
N GLN A 86 -2.40 6.12 21.32
CA GLN A 86 -3.10 6.69 22.48
C GLN A 86 -2.21 6.74 23.73
N ASN A 87 -1.42 5.71 24.01
CA ASN A 87 -0.61 5.70 25.23
C ASN A 87 0.61 6.62 25.13
N LYS A 88 1.21 6.76 23.93
CA LYS A 88 2.44 7.54 23.75
C LYS A 88 2.19 8.99 23.31
N PHE A 89 1.23 9.20 22.40
CA PHE A 89 0.82 10.54 21.95
C PHE A 89 -0.40 11.04 22.72
N GLY A 90 -1.39 10.20 23.03
CA GLY A 90 -2.60 10.62 23.73
C GLY A 90 -2.33 11.19 25.14
N LYS A 91 -1.39 10.63 25.92
CA LYS A 91 -0.97 11.24 27.20
C LYS A 91 -0.30 12.62 27.03
N ARG A 92 0.42 12.86 25.93
CA ARG A 92 1.00 14.17 25.62
C ARG A 92 -0.07 15.17 25.17
N ILE A 93 -1.04 14.72 24.37
CA ILE A 93 -2.14 15.56 23.88
C ILE A 93 -3.14 15.89 24.99
N TYR A 94 -3.45 14.94 25.89
CA TYR A 94 -4.36 15.16 27.01
C TYR A 94 -3.78 16.16 28.02
N ASN A 95 -2.47 16.12 28.26
CA ASN A 95 -1.77 17.14 29.06
C ASN A 95 -1.74 18.51 28.36
N ALA A 96 -1.65 18.56 27.02
CA ALA A 96 -1.75 19.81 26.26
C ALA A 96 -3.18 20.40 26.27
N GLN A 97 -4.22 19.57 26.21
CA GLN A 97 -5.62 20.01 26.28
C GLN A 97 -6.01 20.54 27.68
N ASN A 98 -5.40 20.03 28.75
CA ASN A 98 -5.69 20.50 30.10
C ASN A 98 -5.03 21.87 30.41
N TRP A 99 -4.03 22.28 29.62
CA TRP A 99 -3.48 23.65 29.63
C TRP A 99 -4.45 24.67 29.01
N ASP A 100 -5.23 24.24 28.02
CA ASP A 100 -6.16 25.10 27.27
C ASP A 100 -7.43 25.46 28.05
N ARG A 101 -7.76 24.73 29.13
CA ARG A 101 -8.92 25.04 29.98
C ARG A 101 -8.78 26.35 30.79
N ILE A 102 -7.58 26.94 30.86
CA ILE A 102 -7.35 28.21 31.55
C ILE A 102 -7.50 29.41 30.60
N HIS A 103 -7.44 29.21 29.27
CA HIS A 103 -7.51 30.31 28.30
C HIS A 103 -8.67 30.12 27.32
N LYS A 104 -9.90 30.37 27.80
CA LYS A 104 -11.07 30.50 26.93
C LYS A 104 -10.97 31.78 26.08
N THR A 105 -10.72 31.66 24.78
CA THR A 105 -11.28 32.56 23.78
C THR A 105 -11.69 31.83 22.51
N HIS A 106 -12.85 32.26 22.02
CA HIS A 106 -13.63 31.73 20.91
C HIS A 106 -13.00 32.17 19.56
N TYR A 107 -12.98 31.30 18.55
CA TYR A 107 -12.41 31.49 17.19
C TYR A 107 -10.87 31.46 17.07
N GLY A 108 -10.27 30.26 16.93
CA GLY A 108 -8.83 30.15 16.63
C GLY A 108 -8.26 28.73 16.45
N THR A 109 -9.09 27.73 16.17
CA THR A 109 -8.68 26.31 16.25
C THR A 109 -7.68 25.89 15.16
N GLU A 110 -7.72 26.49 13.97
CA GLU A 110 -6.79 26.17 12.88
C GLU A 110 -5.40 26.80 13.08
N THR A 111 -5.35 28.06 13.55
CA THR A 111 -4.10 28.76 13.82
C THR A 111 -3.37 28.16 15.02
N SER A 112 -4.08 27.67 16.04
CA SER A 112 -3.47 27.03 17.22
C SER A 112 -2.78 25.70 16.89
N PHE A 113 -3.43 24.81 16.12
CA PHE A 113 -2.84 23.53 15.74
C PHE A 113 -1.66 23.71 14.77
N ILE A 114 -1.79 24.62 13.80
CA ILE A 114 -0.69 24.97 12.87
C ILE A 114 0.46 25.64 13.62
N ASN A 115 0.19 26.54 14.57
CA ASN A 115 1.23 27.19 15.37
C ASN A 115 1.89 26.23 16.36
N SER A 116 1.14 25.26 16.90
CA SER A 116 1.67 24.19 17.74
C SER A 116 2.56 23.24 16.93
N ILE A 117 2.11 22.82 15.74
CA ILE A 117 2.93 22.06 14.79
C ILE A 117 4.17 22.86 14.37
N LYS A 118 4.03 24.16 14.10
CA LYS A 118 5.13 25.05 13.71
C LYS A 118 6.16 25.24 14.83
N ASN A 119 5.71 25.34 16.08
CA ASN A 119 6.58 25.43 17.25
C ASN A 119 7.26 24.08 17.59
N GLU A 120 6.58 22.95 17.38
CA GLU A 120 7.12 21.61 17.62
C GLU A 120 8.09 21.16 16.49
N LEU A 121 7.74 21.50 15.24
CA LEU A 121 8.57 21.36 14.03
C LEU A 121 9.47 22.58 13.84
N ASN A 122 9.99 23.17 14.92
CA ASN A 122 10.96 24.24 14.79
C ASN A 122 12.18 23.72 14.01
N PHE A 123 12.27 24.12 12.75
CA PHE A 123 13.16 23.60 11.72
C PHE A 123 14.55 24.24 11.75
N HIS A 124 14.88 24.96 12.82
CA HIS A 124 16.15 25.65 12.98
C HIS A 124 17.36 24.70 12.90
N ASN A 125 17.18 23.43 13.26
CA ASN A 125 18.23 22.40 13.26
C ASN A 125 18.20 21.50 12.01
N ILE A 126 17.54 21.91 10.92
CA ILE A 126 17.64 21.18 9.64
C ILE A 126 19.02 21.42 9.04
N ARG A 127 19.75 20.35 8.72
CA ARG A 127 20.96 20.45 7.91
C ARG A 127 20.62 20.34 6.43
N TRP A 128 20.29 21.47 5.82
CA TRP A 128 19.92 21.56 4.40
C TRP A 128 20.99 20.99 3.46
N THR A 129 22.28 21.08 3.83
CA THR A 129 23.40 20.47 3.11
C THR A 129 23.25 18.96 2.92
N LEU A 130 22.52 18.27 3.81
CA LEU A 130 22.25 16.84 3.74
C LEU A 130 20.86 16.55 3.14
N VAL A 131 19.86 17.33 3.54
CA VAL A 131 18.46 17.14 3.11
C VAL A 131 18.31 17.33 1.60
N ILE A 132 18.93 18.36 1.01
CA ILE A 132 18.80 18.67 -0.42
C ILE A 132 19.34 17.53 -1.30
N PRO A 133 20.61 17.09 -1.19
CA PRO A 133 21.13 16.06 -2.07
C PRO A 133 20.42 14.71 -1.91
N VAL A 134 20.08 14.33 -0.69
CA VAL A 134 19.36 13.06 -0.46
C VAL A 134 17.93 13.15 -1.00
N SER A 135 17.25 14.29 -0.84
CA SER A 135 15.91 14.46 -1.40
C SER A 135 15.91 14.39 -2.93
N MET A 136 16.92 14.95 -3.59
CA MET A 136 17.10 14.87 -5.04
C MET A 136 17.36 13.43 -5.49
N ALA A 137 18.24 12.70 -4.79
CA ALA A 137 18.51 11.28 -5.08
C ALA A 137 17.24 10.43 -4.98
N ILE A 138 16.47 10.58 -3.89
CA ILE A 138 15.19 9.84 -3.72
C ILE A 138 14.20 10.23 -4.82
N THR A 139 14.11 11.50 -5.17
CA THR A 139 13.24 11.98 -6.25
C THR A 139 13.57 11.30 -7.57
N ILE A 140 14.86 11.23 -7.94
CA ILE A 140 15.33 10.56 -9.16
C ILE A 140 14.99 9.07 -9.15
N ILE A 141 15.15 8.40 -8.00
CA ILE A 141 14.81 6.98 -7.86
C ILE A 141 13.31 6.76 -8.05
N LEU A 142 12.48 7.63 -7.46
CA LEU A 142 11.02 7.58 -7.58
C LEU A 142 10.55 7.81 -9.01
N THR A 143 11.25 8.64 -9.79
CA THR A 143 10.85 8.95 -11.18
C THR A 143 11.30 7.91 -12.19
N ILE A 144 12.50 7.32 -12.01
CA ILE A 144 13.09 6.39 -12.99
C ILE A 144 12.65 4.94 -12.77
N THR A 145 12.46 4.52 -11.52
CA THR A 145 12.31 3.09 -11.20
C THR A 145 11.06 2.78 -10.40
N GLN A 146 10.23 1.89 -10.95
CA GLN A 146 9.11 1.28 -10.23
C GLN A 146 9.56 -0.07 -9.65
N GLY A 147 9.50 -0.24 -8.33
CA GLY A 147 9.73 -1.53 -7.67
C GLY A 147 11.02 -1.63 -6.86
N ILE A 148 12.05 -2.34 -7.34
CA ILE A 148 13.16 -2.87 -6.52
C ILE A 148 13.95 -1.78 -5.77
N LEU A 149 14.07 -0.58 -6.34
CA LEU A 149 14.81 0.53 -5.74
C LEU A 149 14.04 1.25 -4.62
N THR A 150 12.78 0.85 -4.33
CA THR A 150 12.06 1.34 -3.15
C THR A 150 12.78 0.98 -1.86
N LEU A 151 13.45 -0.18 -1.80
CA LEU A 151 14.26 -0.58 -0.64
C LEU A 151 15.41 0.42 -0.40
N LEU A 152 16.02 0.91 -1.49
CA LEU A 152 17.08 1.91 -1.42
C LEU A 152 16.59 3.25 -0.85
N ILE A 153 15.33 3.63 -1.08
CA ILE A 153 14.71 4.82 -0.46
C ILE A 153 14.64 4.67 1.05
N PHE A 154 14.22 3.49 1.56
CA PHE A 154 14.18 3.24 3.00
C PHE A 154 15.58 3.32 3.63
N ILE A 155 16.60 2.78 2.95
CA ILE A 155 18.00 2.85 3.39
C ILE A 155 18.48 4.30 3.42
N LEU A 156 18.21 5.11 2.38
CA LEU A 156 18.60 6.51 2.34
C LEU A 156 17.96 7.33 3.46
N LEU A 157 16.67 7.13 3.72
CA LEU A 157 15.97 7.80 4.83
C LEU A 157 16.51 7.38 6.20
N ALA A 158 16.85 6.10 6.36
CA ALA A 158 17.49 5.61 7.59
C ALA A 158 18.91 6.18 7.75
N ALA A 159 19.68 6.28 6.67
CA ALA A 159 21.00 6.89 6.66
C ALA A 159 20.94 8.37 7.06
N VAL A 160 19.94 9.12 6.58
CA VAL A 160 19.71 10.50 7.04
C VAL A 160 19.50 10.56 8.54
N GLY A 161 18.70 9.66 9.11
CA GLY A 161 18.52 9.58 10.58
C GLY A 161 19.80 9.22 11.33
N TYR A 162 20.60 8.31 10.78
CA TYR A 162 21.85 7.80 11.37
C TYR A 162 22.98 8.85 11.43
N LEU A 163 22.99 9.83 10.53
CA LEU A 163 24.05 10.84 10.46
C LEU A 163 24.02 11.87 11.60
N PHE A 164 22.97 11.87 12.43
CA PHE A 164 22.82 12.79 13.55
C PHE A 164 22.98 12.07 14.89
N LYS A 165 23.69 12.71 15.83
CA LYS A 165 23.84 12.19 17.20
C LYS A 165 22.50 12.20 17.95
N ASP A 166 21.73 13.26 17.78
CA ASP A 166 20.40 13.38 18.37
C ASP A 166 19.36 12.68 17.50
N GLN A 167 18.77 11.60 18.03
CA GLN A 167 17.71 10.84 17.37
C GLN A 167 16.53 11.73 16.92
N MET A 168 16.16 12.71 17.75
CA MET A 168 15.08 13.64 17.43
C MET A 168 15.42 14.55 16.24
N ILE A 169 16.67 15.02 16.14
CA ILE A 169 17.14 15.87 15.03
C ILE A 169 17.24 15.04 13.75
N GLY A 170 17.79 13.82 13.83
CA GLY A 170 17.85 12.90 12.68
C GLY A 170 16.47 12.55 12.14
N THR A 171 15.51 12.26 13.02
CA THR A 171 14.12 11.98 12.64
C THR A 171 13.46 13.18 11.96
N LYS A 172 13.64 14.39 12.49
CA LYS A 172 13.13 15.62 11.87
C LYS A 172 13.69 15.83 10.46
N ASN A 173 15.00 15.67 10.28
CA ASN A 173 15.64 15.79 8.97
C ASN A 173 15.11 14.72 7.99
N ALA A 174 14.97 13.47 8.41
CA ALA A 174 14.44 12.40 7.58
C ALA A 174 12.97 12.60 7.18
N ILE A 175 12.13 13.15 8.08
CA ILE A 175 10.74 13.53 7.76
C ILE A 175 10.74 14.59 6.65
N VAL A 176 11.54 15.65 6.80
CA VAL A 176 11.59 16.73 5.80
C VAL A 176 12.12 16.21 4.47
N THR A 177 13.17 15.38 4.48
CA THR A 177 13.69 14.72 3.28
C THR A 177 12.60 13.86 2.60
N GLY A 178 11.84 13.09 3.37
CA GLY A 178 10.75 12.26 2.86
C GLY A 178 9.62 13.09 2.25
N VAL A 179 9.19 14.17 2.92
CA VAL A 179 8.16 15.10 2.41
C VAL A 179 8.60 15.71 1.08
N ILE A 180 9.79 16.31 1.04
CA ILE A 180 10.29 17.01 -0.16
C ILE A 180 10.45 16.02 -1.32
N SER A 181 11.06 14.87 -1.09
CA SER A 181 11.34 13.90 -2.15
C SER A 181 10.08 13.26 -2.74
N PHE A 182 9.11 12.88 -1.91
CA PHE A 182 7.85 12.31 -2.40
C PHE A 182 6.95 13.35 -3.06
N PHE A 183 6.96 14.60 -2.56
CA PHE A 183 6.26 15.70 -3.21
C PHE A 183 6.84 15.98 -4.60
N LEU A 184 8.15 16.16 -4.72
CA LEU A 184 8.82 16.37 -6.00
C LEU A 184 8.67 15.16 -6.94
N GLY A 185 8.84 13.94 -6.42
CA GLY A 185 8.64 12.72 -7.20
C GLY A 185 7.22 12.60 -7.75
N SER A 186 6.21 12.96 -6.96
CA SER A 186 4.81 13.00 -7.40
C SER A 186 4.56 14.06 -8.49
N LEU A 187 5.23 15.21 -8.40
CA LEU A 187 5.14 16.25 -9.44
C LEU A 187 5.75 15.79 -10.76
N PHE A 188 6.95 15.19 -10.72
CA PHE A 188 7.64 14.73 -11.92
C PHE A 188 6.97 13.53 -12.59
N THR A 189 6.30 12.68 -11.83
CA THR A 189 5.54 11.53 -12.36
C THR A 189 4.14 11.91 -12.87
N GLY A 190 3.74 13.19 -12.79
CA GLY A 190 2.42 13.66 -13.24
C GLY A 190 1.24 13.19 -12.37
N SER A 191 1.51 12.65 -11.18
CA SER A 191 0.51 12.02 -10.31
C SER A 191 -0.17 13.04 -9.37
N PHE A 192 -0.75 14.11 -9.92
CA PHE A 192 -1.30 15.23 -9.12
C PHE A 192 -2.38 14.82 -8.13
N LEU A 193 -3.25 13.86 -8.48
CA LEU A 193 -4.30 13.34 -7.59
C LEU A 193 -3.73 12.59 -6.37
N TYR A 194 -2.50 12.09 -6.48
CA TYR A 194 -1.82 11.35 -5.42
C TYR A 194 -0.79 12.20 -4.67
N LEU A 195 -0.70 13.50 -4.96
CA LEU A 195 0.30 14.39 -4.37
C LEU A 195 0.19 14.44 -2.84
N ILE A 196 -1.01 14.64 -2.30
CA ILE A 196 -1.22 14.63 -0.84
C ILE A 196 -0.94 13.24 -0.25
N PRO A 197 -1.55 12.13 -0.74
CA PRO A 197 -1.27 10.78 -0.24
C PRO A 197 0.21 10.39 -0.28
N LEU A 198 0.92 10.67 -1.38
CA LEU A 198 2.33 10.33 -1.54
C LEU A 198 3.23 11.17 -0.64
N THR A 199 2.93 12.46 -0.48
CA THR A 199 3.68 13.32 0.44
C THR A 199 3.51 12.85 1.89
N LEU A 200 2.29 12.45 2.27
CA LEU A 200 2.01 11.88 3.58
C LEU A 200 2.77 10.56 3.79
N LEU A 201 2.81 9.70 2.77
CA LEU A 201 3.60 8.47 2.77
C LEU A 201 5.09 8.76 2.95
N GLY A 202 5.62 9.78 2.27
CA GLY A 202 6.99 10.26 2.43
C GLY A 202 7.28 10.72 3.87
N ALA A 203 6.37 11.47 4.49
CA ALA A 203 6.49 11.89 5.88
C ALA A 203 6.53 10.70 6.85
N ILE A 204 5.64 9.73 6.66
CA ILE A 204 5.56 8.52 7.49
C ILE A 204 6.83 7.69 7.36
N ASN A 205 7.29 7.45 6.13
CA ASN A 205 8.53 6.71 5.87
C ASN A 205 9.75 7.45 6.45
N GLY A 206 9.81 8.77 6.29
CA GLY A 206 10.85 9.60 6.89
C GLY A 206 10.88 9.52 8.41
N ALA A 207 9.71 9.53 9.06
CA ALA A 207 9.61 9.39 10.51
C ALA A 207 10.09 8.01 10.99
N ILE A 208 9.61 6.92 10.36
CA ILE A 208 9.95 5.55 10.76
C ILE A 208 11.44 5.28 10.50
N CYS A 209 11.91 5.52 9.29
CA CYS A 209 13.31 5.25 8.93
C CYS A 209 14.27 6.18 9.67
N GLY A 210 13.94 7.46 9.80
CA GLY A 210 14.75 8.41 10.56
C GLY A 210 14.90 8.02 12.03
N TRP A 211 13.80 7.54 12.63
CA TRP A 211 13.81 7.05 14.01
C TRP A 211 14.66 5.79 14.17
N ILE A 212 14.55 4.84 13.23
CA ILE A 212 15.38 3.61 13.18
C ILE A 212 16.85 3.95 13.03
N GLY A 213 17.20 4.81 12.06
CA GLY A 213 18.57 5.25 11.82
C GLY A 213 19.19 5.95 13.03
N GLY A 214 18.44 6.87 13.64
CA GLY A 214 18.87 7.54 14.87
C GLY A 214 18.99 6.58 16.06
N TYR A 215 18.11 5.57 16.17
CA TYR A 215 18.20 4.55 17.21
C TYR A 215 19.45 3.67 17.07
N ILE A 216 19.79 3.29 15.85
CA ILE A 216 21.02 2.54 15.57
C ILE A 216 22.23 3.38 15.97
N LYS A 217 22.22 4.69 15.66
CA LYS A 217 23.33 5.59 15.99
C LYS A 217 23.56 5.77 17.48
N THR A 218 22.51 5.73 18.30
CA THR A 218 22.63 5.89 19.77
C THR A 218 23.05 4.62 20.49
N ARG A 219 23.06 3.47 19.80
CA ARG A 219 23.42 2.16 20.34
C ARG A 219 24.85 1.70 19.99
N ILE A 220 25.50 2.35 19.03
CA ILE A 220 26.89 2.11 18.59
C ILE A 220 27.78 3.20 19.17
#